data_AF-A0A1R1LUR9-F1
#
_entry.id   AF-A0A1R1LUR9-F1
#
_cell.length_a   1.000
_cell.length_b   1.000
_cell.length_c   1.000
_cell.angle_alpha   90.00
_cell.angle_beta   90.00
_cell.angle_gamma   90.00
#
_symmetry.space_group_name_H-M   'P 1'
#
loop_
_entity.id
_entity.type
_entity.pdbx_description
1 polymer ?
#
loop_
_entity_poly.entity_id
_entity_poly.type
_entity_poly.pdbx_seq_one_letter_code
_entity_poly.pdbx_strand_id
1 'polypeptide(L)'
;MKFDMGAQTLSTLTNQTSTNSEDLGSLVRKLVADVAPLENKFHGSGRARFDDFKHRTDEIANELNNSLGAILEGQGGMDTAFQTGDQESADNATQSQGSADFSSADFRSRRA
;
A
#
# COMPACT_ATOMS: atom_id res chain seq x y z
N MET A 1 -5.23 10.53 17.78
CA MET A 1 -6.65 10.08 17.61
C MET A 1 -7.06 9.95 16.14
N LYS A 2 -7.31 11.02 15.35
CA LYS A 2 -7.69 10.87 13.92
C LYS A 2 -6.52 10.49 13.00
N PHE A 3 -5.33 11.03 13.30
CA PHE A 3 -4.10 10.76 12.56
C PHE A 3 -3.53 9.36 12.85
N ASP A 4 -3.47 8.92 14.11
CA ASP A 4 -3.16 7.52 14.49
C ASP A 4 -4.06 6.49 13.79
N MET A 5 -5.36 6.78 13.72
CA MET A 5 -6.32 5.86 13.11
C MET A 5 -6.05 5.70 11.60
N GLY A 6 -5.56 6.75 10.93
CA GLY A 6 -5.14 6.73 9.54
C GLY A 6 -3.91 5.87 9.31
N ALA A 7 -2.86 6.06 10.12
CA ALA A 7 -1.63 5.27 10.06
C ALA A 7 -1.90 3.77 10.33
N GLN A 8 -2.72 3.46 11.34
CA GLN A 8 -3.10 2.08 11.66
C GLN A 8 -3.93 1.43 10.54
N THR A 9 -4.81 2.19 9.88
CA THR A 9 -5.61 1.70 8.76
C THR A 9 -4.73 1.42 7.53
N LEU A 10 -3.79 2.32 7.21
CA LEU A 10 -2.82 2.13 6.13
C LEU A 10 -1.92 0.91 6.36
N SER A 11 -1.42 0.73 7.59
CA SER A 11 -0.64 -0.45 7.97
C SER A 11 -1.46 -1.75 7.80
N THR A 12 -2.73 -1.74 8.21
CA THR A 12 -3.63 -2.89 8.04
C THR A 12 -3.85 -3.21 6.56
N LEU A 13 -4.12 -2.19 5.73
CA LEU A 13 -4.30 -2.35 4.29
C LEU A 13 -3.02 -2.85 3.60
N THR A 14 -1.85 -2.37 4.03
CA THR A 14 -0.54 -2.81 3.51
C THR A 14 -0.32 -4.29 3.79
N ASN A 15 -0.54 -4.72 5.04
CA ASN A 15 -0.43 -6.12 5.43
C ASN A 15 -1.40 -7.02 4.66
N GLN A 16 -2.68 -6.61 4.56
CA GLN A 16 -3.68 -7.35 3.79
C GLN A 16 -3.31 -7.45 2.31
N THR A 17 -2.81 -6.37 1.71
CA THR A 17 -2.38 -6.35 0.30
C THR A 17 -1.20 -7.30 0.08
N SER A 18 -0.22 -7.30 0.99
CA SER A 18 0.93 -8.21 0.93
C SER A 18 0.52 -9.67 1.03
N THR A 19 -0.27 -10.05 2.05
CA THR A 19 -0.75 -11.44 2.22
C THR A 19 -1.57 -11.90 1.02
N ASN A 20 -2.50 -11.07 0.54
CA ASN A 20 -3.32 -11.41 -0.61
C ASN A 20 -2.47 -11.57 -1.89
N SER A 21 -1.37 -10.82 -2.03
CA SER A 21 -0.43 -10.95 -3.15
C SER A 21 0.28 -12.30 -3.15
N GLU A 22 0.78 -12.72 -2.00
CA GLU A 22 1.45 -14.01 -1.83
C GLU A 22 0.50 -15.17 -2.13
N ASP A 23 -0.73 -15.08 -1.62
CA ASP A 23 -1.78 -16.07 -1.84
C ASP A 23 -2.17 -16.16 -3.31
N LEU A 24 -2.35 -15.03 -4.00
CA LEU A 24 -2.75 -15.03 -5.41
C LEU A 24 -1.64 -15.60 -6.30
N GLY A 25 -0.38 -15.25 -6.04
CA GLY A 25 0.77 -15.86 -6.72
C GLY A 25 0.86 -17.37 -6.47
N SER A 26 0.55 -17.83 -5.26
CA SER A 26 0.49 -19.25 -4.91
C SER A 26 -0.62 -19.99 -5.66
N LEU A 27 -1.82 -19.41 -5.71
CA LEU A 27 -2.97 -19.96 -6.44
C LEU A 27 -2.71 -20.07 -7.93
N VAL A 28 -2.05 -19.08 -8.55
CA VAL A 28 -1.71 -19.13 -9.97
C VAL A 28 -0.69 -20.23 -10.26
N ARG A 29 0.38 -20.35 -9.47
CA ARG A 29 1.34 -21.47 -9.60
C ARG A 29 0.66 -22.82 -9.44
N LYS A 30 -0.27 -22.93 -8.50
CA LYS A 30 -1.04 -24.15 -8.27
C LYS A 30 -1.94 -24.47 -9.45
N LEU A 31 -2.63 -23.48 -10.02
CA LEU A 31 -3.43 -23.64 -11.23
C LEU A 31 -2.59 -24.20 -12.38
N VAL A 32 -1.42 -23.63 -12.65
CA VAL A 32 -0.50 -24.12 -13.70
C VAL A 32 -0.04 -25.56 -13.43
N ALA A 33 0.29 -25.90 -12.18
CA ALA A 33 0.68 -27.25 -11.79
C ALA A 33 -0.47 -28.27 -11.93
N ASP A 34 -1.68 -27.89 -11.54
CA ASP A 34 -2.87 -28.75 -11.60
C ASP A 34 -3.31 -29.02 -13.04
N VAL A 35 -3.07 -28.09 -13.97
CA VAL A 35 -3.38 -28.28 -15.39
C VAL A 35 -2.26 -28.97 -16.18
N ALA A 36 -1.00 -28.96 -15.72
CA ALA A 36 0.13 -29.58 -16.41
C ALA A 36 -0.08 -31.06 -16.81
N PRO A 37 -0.78 -31.92 -16.05
CA PRO A 37 -1.08 -33.29 -16.48
C PRO A 37 -2.01 -33.38 -17.69
N LEU A 38 -2.81 -32.35 -17.96
CA LEU A 38 -3.70 -32.26 -19.12
C LEU A 38 -2.93 -31.96 -20.41
N GLU A 39 -1.73 -31.41 -20.29
CA GLU A 39 -0.84 -31.04 -21.39
C GLU A 39 -0.49 -32.23 -22.31
N ASN A 40 -0.38 -33.43 -21.72
CA ASN A 40 -0.14 -34.69 -22.43
C ASN A 40 -1.43 -35.33 -23.00
N LYS A 41 -2.59 -34.76 -22.67
CA LYS A 41 -3.89 -35.20 -23.22
C LYS A 41 -4.33 -34.38 -24.42
N PHE A 42 -3.68 -33.25 -24.69
CA PHE A 42 -3.97 -32.40 -25.84
C PHE A 42 -2.95 -32.62 -26.96
N HIS A 43 -3.43 -32.82 -28.19
CA HIS A 43 -2.61 -32.92 -29.39
C HIS A 43 -2.98 -31.81 -30.40
N GLY A 44 -2.03 -31.40 -31.24
CA GLY A 44 -2.26 -30.41 -32.30
C GLY A 44 -2.75 -29.05 -31.77
N SER A 45 -3.89 -28.57 -32.27
CA SER A 45 -4.46 -27.28 -31.89
C SER A 45 -4.82 -27.17 -30.40
N GLY A 46 -5.14 -28.30 -29.74
CA GLY A 46 -5.41 -28.33 -28.30
C GLY A 46 -4.17 -28.01 -27.46
N ARG A 47 -2.99 -28.50 -27.90
CA ARG A 47 -1.72 -28.21 -27.23
C ARG A 47 -1.36 -26.73 -27.36
N ALA A 48 -1.50 -26.17 -28.56
CA ALA A 48 -1.25 -24.75 -28.79
C ALA A 48 -2.15 -23.83 -27.95
N ARG A 49 -3.43 -24.19 -27.78
CA ARG A 49 -4.37 -23.45 -26.90
C ARG A 49 -4.00 -23.57 -25.42
N PHE A 50 -3.49 -24.72 -25.02
CA PHE A 50 -3.04 -24.94 -23.66
C PHE A 50 -1.76 -24.16 -23.34
N ASP A 51 -0.82 -24.11 -24.29
CA ASP A 51 0.39 -23.31 -24.16
C ASP A 51 0.07 -21.80 -24.10
N ASP A 52 -0.90 -21.32 -24.91
CA ASP A 52 -1.42 -19.94 -24.83
C ASP A 52 -2.08 -19.64 -23.48
N PHE A 53 -2.86 -20.59 -22.94
CA PHE A 53 -3.46 -20.46 -21.61
C PHE A 53 -2.39 -20.32 -20.51
N LYS A 54 -1.34 -21.14 -20.54
CA LYS A 54 -0.23 -21.04 -19.60
C LYS A 54 0.46 -19.68 -19.72
N HIS A 55 0.78 -19.26 -20.93
CA HIS A 55 1.42 -17.97 -21.17
C HIS A 55 0.62 -16.80 -20.62
N ARG A 56 -0.68 -16.72 -20.94
CA ARG A 56 -1.58 -15.68 -20.41
C ARG A 56 -1.69 -15.71 -18.90
N THR A 57 -1.67 -16.91 -18.32
CA THR A 57 -1.74 -17.09 -16.86
C THR A 57 -0.48 -16.54 -16.19
N ASP A 58 0.70 -16.79 -16.76
CA ASP A 58 1.97 -16.25 -16.29
C ASP A 58 2.04 -14.72 -16.47
N GLU A 59 1.56 -14.19 -17.60
CA GLU A 59 1.46 -12.75 -17.86
C GLU A 59 0.57 -12.06 -16.81
N ILE A 60 -0.63 -12.57 -16.56
CA ILE A 60 -1.56 -12.03 -15.56
C ILE A 60 -0.93 -12.09 -14.17
N ALA A 61 -0.22 -13.16 -13.82
CA ALA A 61 0.47 -13.26 -12.54
C ALA A 61 1.56 -12.19 -12.37
N ASN A 62 2.33 -11.94 -13.43
CA ASN A 62 3.38 -10.93 -13.42
C ASN A 62 2.79 -9.51 -13.33
N GLU A 63 1.75 -9.22 -14.12
CA GLU A 63 1.09 -7.92 -14.11
C GLU A 63 0.40 -7.63 -12.78
N LEU A 64 -0.20 -8.65 -12.17
CA LEU A 64 -0.80 -8.54 -10.85
C LEU A 64 0.25 -8.29 -9.77
N ASN A 65 1.39 -9.00 -9.79
CA ASN A 65 2.51 -8.73 -8.87
C ASN A 65 3.06 -7.30 -9.05
N ASN A 66 3.21 -6.83 -10.30
CA ASN A 66 3.68 -5.47 -10.57
C ASN A 66 2.70 -4.42 -10.05
N SER A 67 1.41 -4.62 -10.30
CA SER A 67 0.34 -3.72 -9.84
C SER A 67 0.29 -3.66 -8.31
N LEU A 68 0.46 -4.80 -7.65
CA LEU A 68 0.49 -4.88 -6.18
C LEU A 68 1.76 -4.23 -5.61
N GLY A 69 2.91 -4.42 -6.26
CA GLY A 69 4.15 -3.71 -5.92
C GLY A 69 3.98 -2.19 -5.96
N ALA A 70 3.34 -1.68 -7.02
CA ALA A 70 3.04 -0.25 -7.15
C ALA A 70 2.08 0.25 -6.06
N ILE A 71 1.08 -0.56 -5.66
CA ILE A 71 0.17 -0.22 -4.55
C ILE A 71 0.94 -0.15 -3.23
N LEU A 72 1.81 -1.14 -2.94
CA LEU A 72 2.62 -1.17 -1.73
C LEU A 72 3.59 0.03 -1.67
N GLU A 73 4.23 0.37 -2.78
CA GLU A 73 5.08 1.55 -2.89
C GLU A 73 4.27 2.84 -2.66
N GLY A 74 3.09 2.95 -3.28
CA GLY A 74 2.19 4.09 -3.07
C GLY A 74 1.70 4.21 -1.62
N GLN A 75 1.41 3.09 -0.96
CA GLN A 75 1.05 3.05 0.46
C GLN A 75 2.21 3.48 1.36
N GLY A 76 3.43 3.01 1.10
CA GLY A 76 4.62 3.44 1.83
C GLY A 76 4.93 4.93 1.63
N GLY A 77 4.74 5.44 0.41
CA GLY A 77 4.85 6.86 0.10
C GLY A 77 3.80 7.70 0.84
N MET A 78 2.55 7.22 0.91
CA MET A 78 1.49 7.87 1.69
C MET A 78 1.79 7.88 3.19
N ASP A 79 2.26 6.78 3.77
CA ASP A 79 2.65 6.72 5.19
C ASP A 79 3.76 7.72 5.51
N THR A 80 4.80 7.76 4.67
CA THR A 80 5.91 8.72 4.81
C THR A 80 5.42 10.18 4.71
N ALA A 81 4.57 10.47 3.73
CA ALA A 81 4.00 11.81 3.55
C ALA A 81 3.15 12.23 4.75
N PHE A 82 2.39 11.29 5.33
CA PHE A 82 1.55 11.55 6.49
C PHE A 82 2.37 11.84 7.74
N GLN A 83 3.41 11.03 8.02
CA GLN A 83 4.32 11.25 9.15
C GLN A 83 5.09 12.57 9.02
N THR A 84 5.60 12.86 7.81
CA THR A 84 6.34 14.10 7.54
C THR A 84 5.44 15.32 7.69
N GLY A 85 4.22 15.27 7.15
CA GLY A 85 3.27 16.37 7.26
C GLY A 85 2.79 16.63 8.69
N ASP A 86 2.70 15.59 9.53
CA ASP A 86 2.37 15.74 10.96
C ASP A 86 3.51 16.44 11.72
N GLN A 87 4.76 16.00 11.50
CA GLN A 87 5.94 16.64 12.07
C GLN A 87 6.06 18.11 11.63
N GLU A 88 5.89 18.39 10.34
CA GLU A 88 5.92 19.75 9.80
C GLU A 88 4.81 20.62 10.40
N SER A 89 3.60 20.07 10.57
CA SER A 89 2.49 20.78 11.20
C SER A 89 2.77 21.09 12.67
N ALA A 90 3.38 20.17 13.41
CA ALA A 90 3.77 20.35 14.80
C ALA A 90 4.88 21.40 14.96
N ASP A 91 5.88 21.38 14.07
CA ASP A 91 6.97 22.35 14.05
C ASP A 91 6.47 23.76 13.71
N ASN A 92 5.61 23.87 12.68
CA ASN A 92 4.96 25.13 12.32
C ASN A 92 4.09 25.67 13.45
N ALA A 93 3.31 24.82 14.13
CA ALA A 93 2.51 25.23 15.28
C ALA A 93 3.38 25.73 16.43
N THR A 94 4.47 25.02 16.73
CA THR A 94 5.44 25.40 17.78
C THR A 94 6.12 26.73 17.45
N GLN A 95 6.51 26.94 16.20
CA GLN A 95 7.11 28.18 15.74
C GLN A 95 6.11 29.35 15.79
N SER A 96 4.87 29.16 15.33
CA SER A 96 3.82 30.18 15.45
C SER A 96 3.49 30.49 16.91
N GLN A 97 3.48 29.49 17.79
CA GLN A 97 3.24 29.67 19.21
C GLN A 97 4.40 30.41 19.89
N GLY A 98 5.65 30.12 19.54
CA GLY A 98 6.82 30.86 20.01
C GLY A 98 6.88 32.30 19.49
N SER A 99 6.28 32.55 18.32
CA SER A 99 6.14 33.89 17.74
C SER A 99 4.93 34.65 18.27
N ALA A 100 4.00 33.97 18.97
CA ALA A 100 2.86 34.61 19.59
C ALA A 100 3.32 35.38 20.83
N ASP A 101 3.17 36.70 20.79
CA ASP A 101 3.66 37.59 21.83
C ASP A 101 2.73 37.58 23.07
N PHE A 102 3.03 36.71 24.04
CA PHE A 102 2.32 36.63 25.32
C PHE A 102 2.61 37.82 26.25
N SER A 103 3.52 38.73 25.89
CA SER A 103 3.87 39.90 26.72
C SER A 103 2.69 40.84 26.95
N SER A 104 1.71 40.87 26.03
CA SER A 104 0.47 41.63 26.17
C SER A 104 -0.57 41.00 27.13
N ALA A 105 -0.35 39.74 27.55
CA ALA A 105 -1.24 39.02 28.46
C ALA A 105 -0.94 39.27 29.95
N ASP A 106 -0.14 40.30 30.29
CA ASP A 106 0.00 40.73 31.68
C ASP A 106 -1.27 41.46 32.15
N PHE A 107 -2.21 40.67 32.67
CA PHE A 107 -3.45 41.15 33.30
C PHE A 107 -3.22 41.99 34.58
N ARG A 108 -1.98 42.20 35.02
CA ARG A 108 -1.68 42.94 36.27
C ARG A 108 -1.76 44.46 36.12
N SER A 109 -1.83 45.04 34.92
CA SER A 109 -1.87 46.50 34.74
C SER A 109 -3.27 47.14 34.77
N ARG A 110 -4.37 46.39 34.94
CA ARG A 110 -5.75 46.94 34.95
C ARG A 110 -6.36 47.11 36.34
N ARG A 111 -5.54 47.30 37.38
CA ARG A 111 -5.99 47.82 38.68
C ARG A 111 -5.01 48.89 39.17
N ALA A 112 -5.22 50.12 38.70
CA ALA A 112 -4.73 51.35 39.32
C ALA A 112 -5.76 52.45 39.05
#